data_AF-A0A392SDZ7-F1
#
_entry.id   AF-A0A392SDZ7-F1
#
_cell.length_a   1.000
_cell.length_b   1.000
_cell.length_c   1.000
_cell.angle_alpha   90.00
_cell.angle_beta   90.00
_cell.angle_gamma   90.00
#
_symmetry.space_group_name_H-M   'P 1'
#
loop_
_entity.id
_entity.type
_entity.pdbx_description
1 polymer ?
#
loop_
_entity_poly.entity_id
_entity_poly.type
_entity_poly.pdbx_seq_one_letter_code
_entity_poly.pdbx_strand_id
1 'polypeptide(L)'
;HLRAQAATHKDQLASSLKEKDEAVSQRDAMSKENAALEELVEGLQIEVGARYDTGFQFAIEQLKVVFPDLDEAKLGELDALNKIVDGKLVPFVPADAA
;
A
#
# COMPACT_ATOMS: atom_id res chain seq x y z
N HIS A 1 36.28 48.36 2.69
CA HIS A 1 35.00 47.80 3.17
C HIS A 1 34.25 47.06 2.06
N LEU A 2 33.90 47.73 0.95
CA LEU A 2 33.17 47.12 -0.19
C LEU A 2 33.84 45.86 -0.80
N ARG A 3 35.16 45.85 -0.99
CA ARG A 3 35.88 44.66 -1.51
C ARG A 3 35.80 43.44 -0.59
N ALA A 4 35.78 43.64 0.73
CA ALA A 4 35.68 42.53 1.69
C ALA A 4 34.29 41.90 1.67
N GLN A 5 33.23 42.73 1.63
CA GLN A 5 31.86 42.23 1.46
C GLN A 5 31.66 41.47 0.14
N ALA A 6 32.23 41.97 -0.96
CA ALA A 6 32.15 41.30 -2.26
C ALA A 6 32.83 39.90 -2.24
N ALA A 7 33.93 39.75 -1.51
CA ALA A 7 34.58 38.45 -1.33
C ALA A 7 33.70 37.50 -0.49
N THR A 8 33.16 37.95 0.63
CA THR A 8 32.27 37.14 1.47
C THR A 8 31.02 36.68 0.71
N HIS A 9 30.39 37.55 -0.07
CA HIS A 9 29.21 37.18 -0.86
C HIS A 9 29.54 36.16 -1.94
N LYS A 10 30.74 36.24 -2.53
CA LYS A 10 31.21 35.27 -3.52
C LYS A 10 31.41 33.88 -2.90
N ASP A 11 32.00 33.82 -1.71
CA ASP A 11 32.20 32.55 -1.00
C ASP A 11 30.87 31.93 -0.55
N GLN A 12 29.93 32.74 -0.09
CA GLN A 12 28.56 32.30 0.23
C GLN A 12 27.84 31.75 -0.99
N LEU A 13 27.95 32.42 -2.15
CA LEU A 13 27.36 31.95 -3.40
C LEU A 13 27.96 30.60 -3.82
N ALA A 14 29.28 30.43 -3.69
CA ALA A 14 29.94 29.18 -4.00
C ALA A 14 29.50 28.03 -3.07
N SER A 15 29.36 28.28 -1.76
CA SER A 15 28.83 27.30 -0.81
C SER A 15 27.40 26.90 -1.16
N SER A 16 26.53 27.90 -1.38
CA SER A 16 25.13 27.67 -1.66
C SER A 16 24.89 26.92 -2.98
N LEU A 17 25.72 27.16 -4.00
CA LEU A 17 25.69 26.39 -5.25
C LEU A 17 26.04 24.91 -5.00
N LYS A 18 27.09 24.65 -4.22
CA LYS A 18 27.51 23.29 -3.90
C LYS A 18 26.42 22.54 -3.11
N GLU A 19 25.87 23.17 -2.08
CA GLU A 19 24.77 22.61 -1.27
C GLU A 19 23.54 22.30 -2.15
N LYS A 20 23.22 23.19 -3.10
CA LYS A 20 22.12 22.97 -4.05
C LYS A 20 22.35 21.72 -4.91
N ASP A 21 23.57 21.53 -5.42
CA ASP A 21 23.91 20.39 -6.27
C ASP A 21 23.89 19.07 -5.49
N GLU A 22 24.35 19.08 -4.24
CA GLU A 22 24.23 17.94 -3.32
C GLU A 22 22.76 17.62 -3.01
N ALA A 23 21.93 18.64 -2.71
CA ALA A 23 20.51 18.47 -2.44
C ALA A 23 19.75 17.93 -3.67
N VAL A 24 20.10 18.39 -4.88
CA VAL A 24 19.55 17.87 -6.14
C VAL A 24 19.90 16.39 -6.30
N SER A 25 21.16 16.03 -6.04
CA SER A 25 21.62 14.64 -6.14
C SER A 25 20.90 13.71 -5.15
N GLN A 26 20.69 14.17 -3.90
CA GLN A 26 19.94 13.43 -2.89
C GLN A 26 18.47 13.27 -3.27
N ARG A 27 17.84 14.34 -3.76
CA ARG A 27 16.46 14.29 -4.26
C ARG A 27 16.31 13.26 -5.39
N ASP A 28 17.24 13.23 -6.33
CA ASP A 28 17.19 12.30 -7.46
C ASP A 28 17.37 10.84 -7.00
N ALA A 29 18.19 10.60 -5.97
CA ALA A 29 18.30 9.29 -5.35
C ALA A 29 17.00 8.88 -4.64
N MET A 30 16.43 9.76 -3.80
CA MET A 30 15.15 9.50 -3.12
C MET A 30 14.01 9.29 -4.11
N SER A 31 13.98 10.01 -5.23
CA SER A 31 12.96 9.82 -6.26
C SER A 31 13.01 8.43 -6.88
N LYS A 32 14.20 7.84 -7.04
CA LYS A 32 14.36 6.47 -7.55
C LYS A 32 13.95 5.43 -6.51
N GLU A 33 14.31 5.65 -5.25
CA GLU A 33 13.90 4.78 -4.15
C GLU A 33 12.38 4.77 -3.97
N ASN A 34 11.73 5.94 -4.03
CA ASN A 34 10.27 6.04 -3.97
C ASN A 34 9.60 5.23 -5.09
N ALA A 35 10.08 5.36 -6.34
CA ALA A 35 9.53 4.57 -7.45
C ALA A 35 9.71 3.05 -7.24
N ALA A 36 10.85 2.62 -6.71
CA ALA A 36 11.09 1.21 -6.39
C ALA A 36 10.20 0.71 -5.24
N LEU A 37 9.93 1.54 -4.25
CA LEU A 37 9.02 1.23 -3.14
C LEU A 37 7.56 1.15 -3.63
N GLU A 38 7.13 2.05 -4.51
CA GLU A 38 5.81 2.01 -5.14
C GLU A 38 5.61 0.70 -5.90
N GLU A 39 6.57 0.30 -6.73
CA GLU A 39 6.55 -0.99 -7.46
C GLU A 39 6.48 -2.19 -6.49
N LEU A 40 7.27 -2.17 -5.41
CA LEU A 40 7.25 -3.24 -4.42
C LEU A 40 5.89 -3.34 -3.71
N VAL A 41 5.27 -2.20 -3.38
CA VAL A 41 3.95 -2.16 -2.74
C VAL A 41 2.89 -2.75 -3.68
N GLU A 42 2.89 -2.37 -4.95
CA GLU A 42 1.97 -2.92 -5.95
C GLU A 42 2.14 -4.45 -6.07
N GLY A 43 3.39 -4.93 -6.18
CA GLY A 43 3.68 -6.36 -6.24
C GLY A 43 3.20 -7.13 -5.01
N LEU A 44 3.43 -6.58 -3.81
CA LEU A 44 2.97 -7.19 -2.55
C LEU A 44 1.44 -7.21 -2.44
N GLN A 45 0.74 -6.16 -2.88
CA GLN A 45 -0.71 -6.13 -2.87
C GLN A 45 -1.30 -7.23 -3.77
N ILE A 46 -0.74 -7.42 -4.96
CA ILE A 46 -1.13 -8.49 -5.89
C ILE A 46 -0.89 -9.86 -5.25
N GLU A 47 0.29 -10.09 -4.68
CA GLU A 47 0.63 -11.37 -4.06
C GLU A 47 -0.28 -11.70 -2.87
N VAL A 48 -0.51 -10.72 -1.99
CA VAL A 48 -1.38 -10.88 -0.83
C VAL A 48 -2.81 -11.19 -1.26
N GLY A 49 -3.34 -10.46 -2.25
CA GLY A 49 -4.65 -10.73 -2.83
C GLY A 49 -4.75 -12.17 -3.35
N ALA A 50 -3.79 -12.59 -4.18
CA ALA A 50 -3.77 -13.94 -4.75
C ALA A 50 -3.67 -15.05 -3.68
N ARG A 51 -2.89 -14.83 -2.61
CA ARG A 51 -2.77 -15.79 -1.49
C ARG A 51 -4.08 -15.94 -0.72
N TYR A 52 -4.75 -14.83 -0.41
CA TYR A 52 -6.05 -14.88 0.28
C TYR A 52 -7.13 -15.50 -0.60
N ASP A 53 -7.19 -15.15 -1.88
CA ASP A 53 -8.15 -15.75 -2.82
C ASP A 53 -7.95 -17.26 -2.93
N THR A 54 -6.70 -17.71 -3.10
CA THR A 54 -6.38 -19.15 -3.18
C THR A 54 -6.71 -19.89 -1.88
N GLY A 55 -6.32 -19.32 -0.73
CA GLY A 55 -6.59 -19.91 0.57
C GLY A 55 -8.09 -20.00 0.87
N PHE A 56 -8.84 -18.97 0.49
CA PHE A 56 -10.30 -18.95 0.63
C PHE A 56 -10.97 -20.01 -0.25
N GLN A 57 -10.60 -20.10 -1.53
CA GLN A 57 -11.12 -21.14 -2.43
C GLN A 57 -10.83 -22.55 -1.88
N PHE A 58 -9.63 -22.78 -1.36
CA PHE A 58 -9.27 -24.05 -0.75
C PHE A 58 -10.13 -24.38 0.48
N ALA A 59 -10.40 -23.39 1.34
CA ALA A 59 -11.29 -23.59 2.50
C ALA A 59 -12.73 -23.94 2.08
N ILE A 60 -13.25 -23.34 1.00
CA ILE A 60 -14.56 -23.70 0.43
C ILE A 60 -14.57 -25.15 -0.06
N GLU A 61 -13.53 -25.58 -0.77
CA GLU A 61 -13.41 -26.97 -1.22
C GLU A 61 -13.34 -27.96 -0.04
N GLN A 62 -12.61 -27.62 1.03
CA GLN A 62 -12.62 -28.41 2.27
C GLN A 62 -14.02 -28.48 2.89
N LEU A 63 -14.78 -27.37 2.89
CA LEU A 63 -16.13 -27.32 3.45
C LEU A 63 -17.10 -28.22 2.67
N LYS A 64 -17.01 -28.24 1.33
CA LYS A 64 -17.78 -29.16 0.47
C LYS A 64 -17.51 -30.63 0.79
N VAL A 65 -16.28 -30.98 1.15
CA VAL A 65 -15.90 -32.35 1.55
C VAL A 65 -16.49 -32.73 2.91
N VAL A 66 -16.40 -31.84 3.90
CA VAL A 66 -16.87 -32.11 5.28
C VAL A 66 -18.39 -32.03 5.39
N PHE A 67 -19.03 -31.22 4.54
CA PHE A 67 -20.47 -31.02 4.48
C PHE A 67 -20.99 -31.30 3.05
N PRO A 68 -21.16 -32.57 2.65
CA PRO A 68 -21.55 -32.92 1.28
C PRO A 68 -22.95 -32.43 0.88
N ASP A 69 -23.82 -32.13 1.85
CA ASP A 69 -25.17 -31.57 1.62
C ASP A 69 -25.18 -30.03 1.53
N LEU A 70 -24.00 -29.40 1.48
CA LEU A 70 -23.86 -27.96 1.43
C LEU A 70 -24.36 -27.41 0.08
N ASP A 71 -25.37 -26.53 0.16
CA ASP A 71 -26.02 -25.92 -0.99
C ASP A 71 -25.11 -24.88 -1.68
N GLU A 72 -24.71 -25.16 -2.92
CA GLU A 72 -23.84 -24.29 -3.72
C GLU A 72 -24.48 -22.91 -3.97
N ALA A 73 -25.81 -22.82 -4.01
CA ALA A 73 -26.50 -21.54 -4.13
C ALA A 73 -26.30 -20.69 -2.87
N LYS A 74 -26.35 -21.29 -1.67
CA LYS A 74 -26.13 -20.59 -0.40
C LYS A 74 -24.67 -20.21 -0.19
N LEU A 75 -23.73 -21.01 -0.69
CA LEU A 75 -22.32 -20.62 -0.72
C LEU A 75 -22.10 -19.36 -1.56
N GLY A 76 -22.82 -19.20 -2.67
CA GLY A 76 -22.79 -18.00 -3.50
C GLY A 76 -23.34 -16.74 -2.82
N GLU A 77 -24.10 -16.88 -1.72
CA GLU A 77 -24.58 -15.75 -0.90
C GLU A 77 -23.52 -15.27 0.11
N LEU A 78 -22.44 -16.03 0.32
CA LEU A 78 -21.34 -15.62 1.17
C LEU A 78 -20.59 -14.45 0.53
N ASP A 79 -20.49 -13.37 1.29
CA ASP A 79 -19.72 -12.18 0.92
C ASP A 79 -18.77 -11.88 2.08
N ALA A 80 -17.50 -11.59 1.77
CA ALA A 80 -16.50 -11.22 2.78
C ALA A 80 -16.88 -9.93 3.53
N LEU A 81 -17.73 -9.10 2.95
CA LEU A 81 -18.31 -7.89 3.53
C LEU A 81 -19.63 -8.17 4.27
N ASN A 82 -20.10 -9.41 4.35
CA ASN A 82 -21.23 -9.75 5.23
C ASN A 82 -20.72 -10.11 6.63
N LYS A 83 -21.51 -9.77 7.65
CA LYS A 83 -21.31 -10.23 9.03
C LYS A 83 -22.43 -11.18 9.44
N ILE A 84 -22.19 -11.96 10.49
CA ILE A 84 -23.19 -12.85 11.08
C ILE A 84 -23.86 -12.14 12.25
N VAL A 85 -25.18 -11.93 12.17
CA VAL A 85 -26.03 -11.43 13.27
C VAL A 85 -27.15 -12.43 13.49
N ASP A 86 -27.25 -12.99 14.69
CA ASP A 86 -28.25 -14.00 15.06
C ASP A 86 -28.33 -15.19 14.09
N GLY A 87 -27.18 -15.63 13.57
CA GLY A 87 -27.08 -16.73 12.61
C GLY A 87 -27.50 -16.37 11.17
N LYS A 88 -27.72 -15.09 10.86
CA LYS A 88 -28.02 -14.60 9.50
C LYS A 88 -26.90 -13.73 8.95
N LEU A 89 -26.67 -13.83 7.66
CA LEU A 89 -25.75 -12.94 6.93
C LEU A 89 -26.44 -11.59 6.71
N VAL A 90 -25.76 -10.51 7.08
CA VAL A 90 -26.19 -9.14 6.83
C VAL A 90 -25.01 -8.32 6.32
N PRO A 91 -25.21 -7.36 5.39
CA PRO A 91 -24.16 -6.47 4.93
C PRO A 91 -23.46 -5.76 6.09
N PHE A 92 -22.13 -5.76 6.07
CA PHE A 92 -21.33 -4.93 6.93
C PHE A 92 -21.50 -3.48 6.48
N VAL A 93 -22.14 -2.69 7.34
CA VAL A 93 -22.11 -1.24 7.25
C VAL A 93 -21.00 -0.81 8.21
N PRO A 94 -19.88 -0.25 7.72
CA PRO A 94 -18.91 0.40 8.59
C PRO A 94 -19.67 1.47 9.37
N ALA A 95 -19.71 1.37 10.70
CA ALA A 95 -20.17 2.48 11.51
C ALA A 95 -19.24 3.65 11.17
N ASP A 96 -19.82 4.76 10.69
CA ASP A 96 -19.14 5.92 10.10
C ASP A 96 -17.69 6.04 10.57
N ALA A 97 -16.75 5.98 9.62
CA ALA A 97 -15.41 6.47 9.83
C ALA A 97 -15.51 7.98 10.10
N ALA A 98 -15.73 8.31 11.37
CA ALA A 98 -15.69 9.66 11.91
C ALA A 98 -14.24 10.15 12.02
#